data_AF-A0A4U6UQ28-F1
#
_entry.id   AF-A0A4U6UQ28-F1
#
_cell.length_a   1.000
_cell.length_b   1.000
_cell.length_c   1.000
_cell.angle_alpha   90.00
_cell.angle_beta   90.00
_cell.angle_gamma   90.00
#
_symmetry.space_group_name_H-M   'P 1'
#
loop_
_entity.id
_entity.type
_entity.pdbx_description
1 polymer ?
#
loop_
_entity_poly.entity_id
_entity_poly.type
_entity_poly.pdbx_seq_one_letter_code
_entity_poly.pdbx_strand_id
1 'polypeptide(L)' 'MGELGRISSSGGAGPLVSWHLWKELNSRAFRGTEATVQQLRIMIKLVGEMWISAGATHLGCLFSE' A
#
# COMPACT_ATOMS: atom_id res chain seq x y z
N MET A 1 -13.90 -27.55 -5.62
CA MET A 1 -14.24 -26.13 -5.83
C MET A 1 -14.44 -25.50 -4.44
N GLY A 2 -13.37 -25.16 -3.71
CA GLY A 2 -13.50 -24.97 -2.25
C GLY A 2 -12.44 -24.14 -1.54
N GLU A 3 -11.57 -23.40 -2.24
CA GLU A 3 -10.49 -22.64 -1.57
C GLU A 3 -10.33 -21.18 -2.05
N LEU A 4 -11.16 -20.73 -3.00
CA LEU A 4 -11.09 -19.35 -3.51
C LEU A 4 -12.00 -18.36 -2.75
N GLY A 5 -12.83 -18.83 -1.82
CA GLY A 5 -13.78 -18.01 -1.06
C GLY A 5 -13.20 -17.31 0.17
N ARG A 6 -11.92 -17.53 0.52
CA ARG A 6 -11.30 -16.99 1.75
C ARG A 6 -10.36 -15.81 1.56
N ILE A 7 -10.16 -15.35 0.33
CA ILE A 7 -9.23 -14.24 0.02
C ILE A 7 -9.96 -12.91 -0.19
N SER A 8 -11.17 -12.77 0.35
CA SER A 8 -12.01 -11.58 0.15
C SER A 8 -12.17 -10.69 1.39
N SER A 9 -11.17 -10.66 2.30
CA SER A 9 -11.23 -9.85 3.53
C SER A 9 -9.99 -9.01 3.86
N SER A 10 -9.10 -8.70 2.91
CA SER A 10 -7.89 -7.88 3.19
C SER A 10 -7.58 -6.77 2.17
N GLY A 11 -8.57 -6.39 1.35
CA GLY A 11 -8.38 -5.51 0.22
C GLY A 11 -8.13 -4.05 0.60
N GLY A 12 -6.88 -3.58 0.49
CA GLY A 12 -6.58 -2.14 0.48
C GLY A 12 -5.11 -1.80 0.34
N ALA A 13 -4.23 -2.51 1.07
CA ALA A 13 -2.81 -2.12 1.16
C ALA A 13 -1.89 -2.81 0.13
N GLY A 14 -2.28 -3.96 -0.42
CA GLY A 14 -1.42 -4.77 -1.30
C GLY A 14 -0.79 -3.99 -2.46
N PRO A 15 -1.58 -3.27 -3.28
CA PRO A 15 -1.06 -2.48 -4.40
C PRO A 15 -0.14 -1.33 -3.98
N LEU A 16 -0.46 -0.63 -2.89
CA LEU A 16 0.35 0.48 -2.37
C LEU A 16 1.69 -0.01 -1.82
N VAL A 17 1.68 -1.13 -1.11
CA VAL A 17 2.92 -1.77 -0.61
C VAL A 17 3.80 -2.20 -1.78
N SER A 18 3.24 -2.90 -2.78
CA SER A 18 3.98 -3.31 -3.98
C SER A 18 4.55 -2.11 -4.75
N TRP A 19 3.78 -1.03 -4.90
CA TRP A 19 4.23 0.19 -5.56
C TRP A 19 5.40 0.88 -4.84
N HIS A 20 5.30 1.03 -3.52
CA HIS A 20 6.36 1.67 -2.74
C HIS A 20 7.63 0.83 -2.65
N LEU A 21 7.49 -0.50 -2.59
CA LEU A 21 8.63 -1.41 -2.66
C LEU A 21 9.33 -1.34 -4.01
N TRP A 22 8.58 -1.33 -5.11
CA TRP A 22 9.15 -1.16 -6.45
C TRP A 22 9.93 0.17 -6.59
N LYS A 23 9.39 1.28 -6.08
CA LYS A 23 10.09 2.58 -6.08
C LYS A 23 11.38 2.57 -5.25
N GLU A 24 11.38 1.91 -4.10
CA GLU A 24 12.58 1.77 -3.27
C GLU A 24 13.66 0.99 -4.00
N LEU A 25 13.34 -0.20 -4.51
CA LEU A 25 14.29 -1.04 -5.22
C LEU A 25 14.89 -0.34 -6.42
N ASN A 26 14.10 0.44 -7.17
CA ASN A 26 14.62 1.28 -8.25
C ASN A 26 15.53 2.41 -7.76
N SER A 27 15.18 3.07 -6.67
CA SER A 27 16.01 4.13 -6.11
C SER A 27 17.34 3.58 -5.61
N ARG A 28 17.32 2.39 -5.00
CA ARG A 28 18.52 1.68 -4.57
C ARG A 28 19.39 1.28 -5.76
N ALA A 29 18.79 0.71 -6.81
CA ALA A 29 19.51 0.24 -7.99
C ALA A 29 20.10 1.38 -8.84
N PHE A 30 19.36 2.47 -9.06
CA PHE A 30 19.75 3.52 -10.01
C PHE A 30 20.34 4.77 -9.35
N ARG A 31 20.09 4.99 -8.05
CA ARG A 31 20.53 6.20 -7.33
C ARG A 31 21.41 5.91 -6.13
N GLY A 32 21.58 4.63 -5.76
CA GLY A 32 22.33 4.23 -4.57
C GLY A 32 21.71 4.72 -3.26
N THR A 33 20.44 5.15 -3.28
CA THR A 33 19.71 5.65 -2.11
C THR A 33 18.81 4.56 -1.57
N GLU A 34 18.93 4.27 -0.28
CA GLU A 34 18.11 3.27 0.43
C GLU A 34 17.15 3.97 1.39
N ALA A 35 15.91 3.49 1.43
CA ALA A 35 14.92 3.92 2.40
C ALA A 35 14.80 2.86 3.51
N THR A 36 14.70 3.29 4.76
CA THR A 36 14.46 2.37 5.86
C THR A 36 13.04 1.80 5.79
N VAL A 37 12.84 0.63 6.39
CA VAL A 37 11.50 0.02 6.50
C VAL A 37 10.52 0.96 7.20
N GLN A 38 10.99 1.73 8.19
CA GLN A 38 10.18 2.73 8.90
C GLN A 38 9.76 3.86 7.97
N GLN A 39 10.66 4.38 7.14
CA GLN A 39 10.35 5.41 6.14
C GLN A 39 9.32 4.90 5.12
N LEU A 40 9.49 3.68 4.62
CA LEU A 40 8.53 3.07 3.70
C LEU A 40 7.15 2.89 4.35
N ARG A 41 7.09 2.42 5.60
CA ARG A 41 5.84 2.29 6.34
C ARG A 41 5.12 3.62 6.52
N ILE A 42 5.85 4.68 6.90
CA ILE A 42 5.27 6.02 7.05
C ILE A 42 4.73 6.51 5.71
N MET A 43 5.50 6.36 4.63
CA MET A 43 5.07 6.77 3.29
C MET A 43 3.84 6.01 2.80
N ILE A 44 3.79 4.69 2.99
CA ILE A 44 2.65 3.86 2.59
C ILE A 44 1.40 4.25 3.38
N LYS A 45 1.52 4.48 4.70
CA LYS A 45 0.41 4.94 5.55
C LYS A 45 -0.12 6.30 5.09
N LEU A 46 0.77 7.28 4.94
CA LEU A 46 0.41 8.64 4.53
C LEU A 46 -0.29 8.63 3.16
N VAL A 47 0.27 7.90 2.19
CA VAL A 47 -0.36 7.78 0.87
C VAL A 47 -1.69 7.05 0.96
N GLY A 48 -1.80 6.00 1.78
CA GLY A 48 -3.06 5.33 2.07
C GLY A 48 -4.11 6.30 2.61
N GLU A 49 -3.79 7.07 3.65
CA GLU A 49 -4.65 8.10 4.24
C GLU A 49 -5.02 9.21 3.25
N MET A 50 -4.08 9.63 2.40
CA MET A 50 -4.35 10.58 1.32
C MET A 50 -5.33 10.01 0.28
N TRP A 51 -5.20 8.74 -0.06
CA TRP A 51 -6.12 8.06 -0.98
C TRP A 51 -7.49 7.83 -0.34
N ILE A 52 -7.55 7.55 0.96
CA ILE A 52 -8.81 7.50 1.72
C ILE A 52 -9.47 8.86 1.74
N SER A 53 -8.74 9.91 2.07
CA SER A 53 -9.28 11.27 2.19
C SER A 53 -9.68 11.84 0.83
N ALA A 54 -8.88 11.62 -0.22
CA ALA A 54 -9.23 11.95 -1.60
C ALA A 54 -10.37 11.08 -2.14
N GLY A 55 -10.47 9.83 -1.65
CA GLY A 55 -11.49 8.86 -1.98
C GLY A 55 -12.67 8.82 -1.01
N ALA A 56 -12.79 9.74 -0.04
CA ALA A 56 -13.82 9.71 1.00
C ALA A 56 -15.24 9.98 0.47
N THR A 57 -15.37 10.17 -0.85
CA THR A 57 -16.67 10.09 -1.54
C THR A 57 -17.05 8.64 -1.92
N HIS A 58 -16.11 7.69 -2.07
CA HIS A 58 -16.39 6.32 -2.57
C HIS A 58 -15.59 5.14 -1.95
N LEU A 59 -14.56 5.34 -1.12
CA LEU A 59 -13.63 4.26 -0.69
C LEU A 59 -13.64 3.93 0.83
N GLY A 60 -14.62 4.44 1.59
CA GLY A 60 -14.78 4.11 3.01
C GLY A 60 -14.88 2.59 3.31
N CYS A 61 -15.19 1.76 2.32
CA CYS A 61 -15.25 0.31 2.44
C CYS A 61 -13.89 -0.42 2.45
N LEU A 62 -12.78 0.25 2.10
CA LEU A 62 -11.45 -0.37 2.12
C LEU A 62 -10.80 -0.37 3.52
N PHE A 63 -11.40 0.31 4.49
CA PHE A 63 -10.81 0.54 5.81
C PHE A 63 -11.77 0.26 6.98
N SER A 64 -12.90 -0.42 6.75
CA SER A 64 -13.73 -0.92 7.85
C SER A 64 -13.07 -2.14 8.50
N GLU A 65 -12.88 -2.03 9.82
CA GLU A 65 -12.39 -3.05 10.77
C GLU A 65 -13.33 -4.27 10.88
#